data_AF-A0A8X6TIG4-F1
#
_entry.id   AF-A0A8X6TIG4-F1
#
_cell.length_a   1.000
_cell.length_b   1.000
_cell.length_c   1.000
_cell.angle_alpha   90.00
_cell.angle_beta   90.00
_cell.angle_gamma   90.00
#
_symmetry.space_group_name_H-M   'P 1'
#
loop_
_entity.id
_entity.type
_entity.pdbx_description
1 polymer ?
#
loop_
_entity_poly.entity_id
_entity_poly.type
_entity_poly.pdbx_seq_one_letter_code
_entity_poly.pdbx_strand_id
1 'polypeptide(L)'
;MTMNVFHNYEWKRTGLSPIMNMRFWPSLQLIASVRIARGLLRNFEFNYIFPDFLFVSGFISNQYMHETVSSLNLQNIDLENRTLGVLEALEREMVRWCSCHCVFLMDASPDYWNRIQWYSHGIINKLETARAFIRDENISIGQRFNLACAYYLEVDVRTLFENMSSGYRQYFLTKRYENRSRTFWLDALQTRTPLNWSQICNAVHFDRFSVHDRRNFFHRNFLGLLQLFPKLENLETRFRSIIIFLESEELHPFELYLCLCKTEDYQLDNMFNRLSMEQRFSVCKSFLHLPLQGLFLDILERFSKNMPAKFYLELFLFILFKNFVRNLFDYDYVDLMKNIWASIPNYAKTEIEQNAIYVHLRQVLDNGRVDFQSLIALNENV
;
A
#
# COMPACT_ATOMS: atom_id res chain seq x y z
N MET A 1 34.85 -3.65 -8.50
CA MET A 1 34.38 -4.67 -9.47
C MET A 1 33.85 -5.83 -8.64
N THR A 2 32.58 -6.23 -8.57
CA THR A 2 31.36 -6.07 -9.39
C THR A 2 30.16 -6.23 -8.45
N MET A 3 29.39 -5.15 -8.21
CA MET A 3 28.12 -5.19 -7.44
C MET A 3 26.90 -4.78 -8.28
N ASN A 4 27.02 -4.79 -9.61
CA ASN A 4 25.96 -4.38 -10.55
C ASN A 4 25.11 -5.54 -11.12
N VAL A 5 25.32 -6.78 -10.67
CA VAL A 5 24.66 -7.96 -11.28
C VAL A 5 23.34 -8.34 -10.58
N PHE A 6 23.12 -7.94 -9.33
CA PHE A 6 21.92 -8.36 -8.58
C PHE A 6 20.67 -7.49 -8.80
N HIS A 7 20.78 -6.31 -9.41
CA HIS A 7 19.66 -5.35 -9.48
C HIS A 7 18.89 -5.34 -10.80
N ASN A 8 19.34 -6.06 -11.83
CA ASN A 8 18.67 -6.13 -13.14
C ASN A 8 17.74 -7.35 -13.34
N TYR A 9 17.71 -8.30 -12.40
CA TYR A 9 17.00 -9.57 -12.59
C TYR A 9 15.53 -9.58 -12.18
N GLU A 10 15.07 -8.67 -11.30
CA GLU A 10 13.67 -8.69 -10.83
C GLU A 10 12.67 -8.12 -11.85
N TRP A 11 13.07 -7.19 -12.72
CA TRP A 11 12.12 -6.44 -13.55
C TRP A 11 11.99 -6.91 -15.01
N LYS A 12 12.92 -7.74 -15.50
CA LYS A 12 12.78 -8.35 -16.85
C LYS A 12 11.66 -9.40 -16.95
N ARG A 13 11.09 -9.86 -15.82
CA ARG A 13 9.99 -10.85 -15.79
C ARG A 13 8.58 -10.24 -15.84
N THR A 14 8.41 -8.93 -15.67
CA THR A 14 7.07 -8.33 -15.48
C THR A 14 6.48 -7.68 -16.74
N GLY A 15 7.21 -7.63 -17.87
CA GLY A 15 6.68 -7.10 -19.14
C GLY A 15 6.27 -5.62 -19.08
N LEU A 16 6.83 -4.84 -18.15
CA LEU A 16 6.50 -3.43 -17.96
C LEU A 16 7.09 -2.57 -19.09
N SER A 17 6.28 -1.66 -19.62
CA SER A 17 6.66 -0.69 -20.64
C SER A 17 7.82 0.21 -20.17
N PRO A 18 8.78 0.59 -21.03
CA PRO A 18 9.94 1.40 -20.65
C PRO A 18 9.62 2.88 -20.30
N ILE A 19 8.37 3.32 -20.45
CA ILE A 19 8.08 4.74 -20.72
C ILE A 19 7.76 5.55 -19.45
N MET A 20 7.38 4.92 -18.34
CA MET A 20 7.60 5.55 -17.04
C MET A 20 8.94 5.13 -16.47
N ASN A 21 9.94 6.00 -16.65
CA ASN A 21 11.23 5.87 -15.98
C ASN A 21 11.14 6.21 -14.48
N MET A 22 9.97 6.05 -13.85
CA MET A 22 9.78 6.01 -12.40
C MET A 22 10.38 4.72 -11.85
N ARG A 23 11.69 4.52 -12.08
CA ARG A 23 12.41 3.42 -11.47
C ARG A 23 12.56 3.77 -10.00
N PHE A 24 11.70 3.18 -9.19
CA PHE A 24 11.82 3.31 -7.76
C PHE A 24 13.09 2.57 -7.30
N TRP A 25 14.13 3.33 -7.00
CA TRP A 25 15.37 2.83 -6.41
C TRP A 25 15.42 3.27 -4.94
N PRO A 26 15.09 2.38 -3.99
CA PRO A 26 15.24 2.71 -2.59
C PRO A 26 16.70 3.07 -2.31
N SER A 27 16.92 4.10 -1.50
CA SER A 27 18.28 4.47 -1.09
C SER A 27 18.96 3.31 -0.36
N LEU A 28 20.30 3.23 -0.42
CA LEU A 28 21.04 2.22 0.33
C LEU A 28 20.74 2.30 1.83
N GLN A 29 20.52 3.50 2.35
CA GLN A 29 20.09 3.73 3.73
C GLN A 29 18.73 3.07 4.01
N LEU A 30 17.72 3.28 3.15
CA LEU A 30 16.41 2.65 3.31
C LEU A 30 16.52 1.12 3.26
N ILE A 31 17.27 0.56 2.31
CA ILE A 31 17.48 -0.89 2.23
C ILE A 31 18.14 -1.42 3.50
N ALA A 32 19.16 -0.73 4.02
CA ALA A 32 19.83 -1.12 5.26
C ALA A 32 18.89 -1.08 6.46
N SER A 33 18.14 0.03 6.63
CA SER A 33 17.14 0.16 7.70
C SER A 33 16.05 -0.92 7.60
N VAL A 34 15.54 -1.22 6.40
CA VAL A 34 14.58 -2.31 6.17
C VAL A 34 15.17 -3.66 6.56
N ARG A 35 16.43 -3.94 6.21
CA ARG A 35 17.08 -5.21 6.58
C ARG A 35 17.24 -5.36 8.08
N ILE A 36 17.66 -4.31 8.78
CA ILE A 36 17.77 -4.31 10.25
C ILE A 36 16.39 -4.51 10.86
N ALA A 37 15.43 -3.67 10.49
CA ALA A 37 14.06 -3.72 11.02
C ALA A 37 13.41 -5.09 10.78
N ARG A 38 13.59 -5.70 9.60
CA ARG A 38 13.11 -7.07 9.33
C ARG A 38 13.78 -8.14 10.21
N GLY A 39 15.08 -8.00 10.46
CA GLY A 39 15.81 -8.87 11.37
C GLY A 39 15.24 -8.80 12.78
N LEU A 40 14.94 -7.59 13.25
CA LEU A 40 14.25 -7.38 14.51
C LEU A 40 12.89 -8.06 14.48
N LEU A 41 12.01 -7.72 13.52
CA LEU A 41 10.66 -8.30 13.41
C LEU A 41 10.62 -9.84 13.44
N ARG A 42 11.66 -10.52 12.96
CA ARG A 42 11.78 -11.98 12.99
C ARG A 42 12.18 -12.53 14.37
N ASN A 43 13.03 -11.80 15.08
CA ASN A 43 13.50 -12.19 16.42
C ASN A 43 12.49 -11.81 17.50
N PHE A 44 11.57 -10.88 17.20
CA PHE A 44 10.45 -10.60 18.06
C PHE A 44 9.59 -11.86 18.21
N GLU A 45 9.30 -12.21 19.46
CA GLU A 45 8.26 -13.18 19.82
C GLU A 45 6.84 -12.61 19.54
N PHE A 46 6.61 -12.07 18.34
CA PHE A 46 5.33 -11.50 17.90
C PHE A 46 4.17 -12.49 18.03
N ASN A 47 4.47 -13.78 18.07
CA ASN A 47 3.51 -14.85 18.27
C ASN A 47 2.71 -14.74 19.58
N TYR A 48 3.25 -14.10 20.62
CA TYR A 48 2.51 -13.87 21.87
C TYR A 48 1.72 -12.57 21.90
N ILE A 49 2.04 -11.62 21.02
CA ILE A 49 1.44 -10.28 21.03
C ILE A 49 0.23 -10.22 20.09
N PHE A 50 0.23 -10.96 18.99
CA PHE A 50 -0.78 -10.84 17.94
C PHE A 50 -2.16 -11.49 18.14
N PRO A 51 -2.34 -12.59 18.92
CA PRO A 51 -3.67 -13.22 19.04
C PRO A 51 -4.75 -12.25 19.52
N ASP A 52 -4.40 -11.31 20.40
CA ASP A 52 -5.32 -10.30 20.95
C ASP A 52 -5.27 -8.94 20.20
N PHE A 53 -4.25 -8.72 19.36
CA PHE A 53 -3.96 -7.43 18.71
C PHE A 53 -4.86 -7.10 17.53
N LEU A 54 -5.61 -8.07 16.99
CA LEU A 54 -6.63 -7.81 15.98
C LEU A 54 -7.75 -6.87 16.47
N PHE A 55 -7.84 -6.63 17.80
CA PHE A 55 -8.86 -5.76 18.41
C PHE A 55 -8.32 -4.55 19.18
N VAL A 56 -7.02 -4.48 19.52
CA VAL A 56 -6.45 -3.41 20.37
C VAL A 56 -5.14 -2.88 19.80
N SER A 57 -5.20 -2.11 18.71
CA SER A 57 -4.00 -1.52 18.09
C SER A 57 -3.77 -0.07 18.53
N GLY A 58 -2.56 0.25 19.01
CA GLY A 58 -2.11 1.65 19.06
C GLY A 58 -0.91 1.94 19.96
N PHE A 59 -0.89 1.46 21.19
CA PHE A 59 0.00 2.06 22.21
C PHE A 59 1.11 1.15 22.76
N ILE A 60 0.96 -0.18 22.69
CA ILE A 60 1.90 -1.10 23.35
C ILE A 60 3.15 -1.37 22.47
N SER A 61 3.08 -1.20 21.14
CA SER A 61 4.23 -1.51 20.27
C SER A 61 5.33 -0.46 20.29
N ASN A 62 5.00 0.84 20.37
CA ASN A 62 5.99 1.90 20.19
C ASN A 62 7.08 1.92 21.27
N GLN A 63 6.71 1.85 22.55
CA GLN A 63 7.71 1.89 23.64
C GLN A 63 8.69 0.71 23.55
N TYR A 64 8.19 -0.50 23.30
CA TYR A 64 9.03 -1.68 23.20
C TYR A 64 9.90 -1.68 21.93
N MET A 65 9.37 -1.18 20.80
CA MET A 65 10.17 -0.97 19.59
C MET A 65 11.32 0.00 19.83
N HIS A 66 11.07 1.09 20.54
CA HIS A 66 12.11 2.03 20.98
C HIS A 66 13.17 1.33 21.82
N GLU A 67 12.79 0.65 22.90
CA GLU A 67 13.72 -0.07 23.77
C GLU A 67 14.55 -1.11 22.99
N THR A 68 13.91 -1.84 22.07
CA THR A 68 14.57 -2.85 21.24
C THR A 68 15.58 -2.21 20.28
N VAL A 69 15.22 -1.16 19.56
CA VAL A 69 16.14 -0.51 18.62
C VAL A 69 17.29 0.19 19.37
N SER A 70 16.99 0.85 20.49
CA SER A 70 18.03 1.47 21.33
C SER A 70 18.98 0.43 21.92
N SER A 71 18.51 -0.78 22.22
CA SER A 71 19.37 -1.88 22.69
C SER A 71 20.42 -2.34 21.67
N LEU A 72 20.22 -2.06 20.37
CA LEU A 72 21.19 -2.35 19.33
C LEU A 72 22.43 -1.46 19.39
N ASN A 73 22.40 -0.40 20.20
CA ASN A 73 23.50 0.54 20.40
C ASN A 73 24.05 1.07 19.07
N LEU A 74 23.15 1.50 18.19
CA LEU A 74 23.52 2.06 16.90
C LEU A 74 24.29 3.37 17.14
N GLN A 75 25.54 3.43 16.68
CA GLN A 75 26.41 4.60 16.90
C GLN A 75 25.92 5.89 16.23
N ASN A 76 24.84 5.82 15.44
CA ASN A 76 24.30 6.91 14.65
C ASN A 76 22.81 7.11 14.99
N ILE A 77 22.51 8.21 15.67
CA ILE A 77 21.15 8.57 16.11
C ILE A 77 20.16 8.72 14.94
N ASP A 78 20.63 9.19 13.78
CA ASP A 78 19.79 9.31 12.59
C ASP A 78 19.42 7.93 12.02
N LEU A 79 20.38 6.99 12.05
CA LEU A 79 20.12 5.62 11.64
C LEU A 79 19.16 4.92 12.62
N GLU A 80 19.29 5.20 13.92
CA GLU A 80 18.37 4.70 14.95
C GLU A 80 16.94 5.18 14.70
N ASN A 81 16.75 6.49 14.58
CA ASN A 81 15.44 7.10 14.33
C ASN A 81 14.83 6.62 13.01
N ARG A 82 15.62 6.49 11.94
CA ARG A 82 15.15 5.95 10.66
C ARG A 82 14.79 4.47 10.77
N THR A 83 15.56 3.68 11.52
CA THR A 83 15.27 2.26 11.72
C THR A 83 13.97 2.09 12.49
N LEU A 84 13.71 2.93 13.49
CA LEU A 84 12.43 2.98 14.20
C LEU A 84 11.27 3.33 13.26
N GLY A 85 11.38 4.42 12.49
CA GLY A 85 10.34 4.81 11.54
C GLY A 85 10.05 3.73 10.49
N VAL A 86 11.08 3.05 9.99
CA VAL A 86 10.93 1.90 9.09
C VAL A 86 10.29 0.72 9.79
N LEU A 87 10.71 0.38 11.02
CA LEU A 87 10.15 -0.72 11.80
C LEU A 87 8.65 -0.53 12.02
N GLU A 88 8.20 0.66 12.42
CA GLU A 88 6.78 0.97 12.54
C GLU A 88 6.05 0.84 11.19
N ALA A 89 6.68 1.26 10.08
CA ALA A 89 6.09 1.14 8.76
C ALA A 89 5.93 -0.34 8.35
N LEU A 90 6.91 -1.19 8.65
CA LEU A 90 6.84 -2.63 8.44
C LEU A 90 5.74 -3.26 9.31
N GLU A 91 5.66 -2.88 10.60
CA GLU A 91 4.60 -3.35 11.50
C GLU A 91 3.21 -3.00 10.95
N ARG A 92 2.99 -1.74 10.58
CA ARG A 92 1.72 -1.31 9.97
C ARG A 92 1.40 -2.08 8.70
N GLU A 93 2.41 -2.38 7.88
CA GLU A 93 2.21 -3.17 6.67
C GLU A 93 1.83 -4.63 6.99
N MET A 94 2.43 -5.22 8.02
CA MET A 94 2.05 -6.55 8.51
C MET A 94 0.63 -6.56 9.08
N VAL A 95 0.28 -5.60 9.94
CA VAL A 95 -1.07 -5.47 10.52
C VAL A 95 -2.10 -5.35 9.41
N ARG A 96 -1.83 -4.47 8.43
CA ARG A 96 -2.71 -4.31 7.26
C ARG A 96 -2.85 -5.62 6.50
N TRP A 97 -1.74 -6.28 6.17
CA TRP A 97 -1.78 -7.56 5.46
C TRP A 97 -2.55 -8.62 6.25
N CYS A 98 -2.29 -8.78 7.55
CA CYS A 98 -2.99 -9.73 8.41
C CYS A 98 -4.48 -9.41 8.49
N SER A 99 -4.88 -8.15 8.60
CA SER A 99 -6.30 -7.76 8.65
C SER A 99 -7.08 -8.13 7.38
N CYS A 100 -6.40 -8.24 6.24
CA CYS A 100 -6.99 -8.66 4.97
C CYS A 100 -6.99 -10.18 4.76
N HIS A 101 -6.17 -10.92 5.52
CA HIS A 101 -5.92 -12.35 5.28
C HIS A 101 -6.18 -13.23 6.51
N CYS A 102 -6.53 -12.66 7.66
CA CYS A 102 -6.72 -13.38 8.91
C CYS A 102 -7.70 -14.54 8.71
N VAL A 103 -8.83 -14.32 8.02
CA VAL A 103 -9.84 -15.35 7.73
C VAL A 103 -9.27 -16.60 7.02
N PHE A 104 -8.19 -16.48 6.24
CA PHE A 104 -7.55 -17.64 5.58
C PHE A 104 -6.45 -18.26 6.42
N LEU A 105 -5.92 -17.54 7.40
CA LEU A 105 -4.67 -17.86 8.08
C LEU A 105 -4.84 -18.03 9.60
N MET A 106 -6.06 -17.93 10.15
CA MET A 106 -6.30 -18.11 11.60
C MET A 106 -5.81 -19.48 12.10
N ASP A 107 -5.87 -20.51 11.27
CA ASP A 107 -5.39 -21.86 11.62
C ASP A 107 -3.96 -22.14 11.13
N ALA A 108 -3.29 -21.16 10.52
CA ALA A 108 -1.93 -21.35 10.04
C ALA A 108 -0.95 -21.40 11.23
N SER A 109 0.10 -22.22 11.08
CA SER A 109 1.17 -22.34 12.09
C SER A 109 1.72 -20.97 12.51
N PRO A 110 2.09 -20.77 13.79
CA PRO A 110 2.71 -19.54 14.30
C PRO A 110 3.91 -19.05 13.48
N ASP A 111 4.54 -19.93 12.69
CA ASP A 111 5.71 -19.60 11.87
C ASP A 111 5.38 -18.95 10.52
N TYR A 112 4.12 -18.56 10.27
CA TYR A 112 3.71 -17.99 9.00
C TYR A 112 4.48 -16.71 8.63
N TRP A 113 4.99 -15.98 9.62
CA TRP A 113 5.82 -14.78 9.44
C TRP A 113 7.06 -15.03 8.59
N ASN A 114 7.68 -16.22 8.74
CA ASN A 114 8.88 -16.59 7.99
C ASN A 114 8.63 -16.76 6.49
N ARG A 115 7.36 -16.85 6.09
CA ARG A 115 6.94 -17.05 4.70
C ARG A 115 6.56 -15.76 4.00
N ILE A 116 6.41 -14.66 4.74
CA ILE A 116 6.15 -13.34 4.17
C ILE A 116 7.34 -12.97 3.29
N GLN A 117 7.05 -12.75 2.01
CA GLN A 117 8.00 -12.28 1.02
C GLN A 117 7.99 -10.75 1.05
N TRP A 118 9.16 -10.13 1.08
CA TRP A 118 9.30 -8.68 1.16
C TRP A 118 10.09 -8.17 -0.03
N TYR A 119 9.67 -7.04 -0.59
CA TYR A 119 10.53 -6.23 -1.43
C TYR A 119 11.70 -5.65 -0.61
N SER A 120 12.78 -5.30 -1.29
CA SER A 120 13.98 -4.69 -0.68
C SER A 120 13.69 -3.37 0.05
N HIS A 121 12.61 -2.69 -0.31
CA HIS A 121 12.15 -1.43 0.26
C HIS A 121 11.11 -1.58 1.38
N GLY A 122 10.88 -2.79 1.90
CA GLY A 122 10.08 -2.98 3.11
C GLY A 122 8.58 -3.07 2.89
N ILE A 123 8.12 -3.35 1.68
CA ILE A 123 6.72 -3.70 1.44
C ILE A 123 6.61 -5.20 1.27
N ILE A 124 5.51 -5.78 1.76
CA ILE A 124 5.21 -7.19 1.52
C ILE A 124 4.98 -7.37 0.01
N ASN A 125 5.75 -8.26 -0.61
CA ASN A 125 5.43 -8.77 -1.93
C ASN A 125 4.24 -9.71 -1.80
N LYS A 126 3.05 -9.13 -1.83
CA LYS A 126 1.81 -9.84 -1.50
C LYS A 126 1.53 -10.99 -2.46
N LEU A 127 1.88 -10.86 -3.74
CA LEU A 127 1.71 -11.93 -4.73
C LEU A 127 2.62 -13.12 -4.45
N GLU A 128 3.93 -12.88 -4.27
CA GLU A 128 4.88 -13.96 -3.95
C GLU A 128 4.62 -14.57 -2.58
N THR A 129 4.18 -13.74 -1.63
CA THR A 129 3.70 -14.21 -0.33
C THR A 129 2.51 -15.16 -0.53
N ALA A 130 1.45 -14.73 -1.20
CA ALA A 130 0.28 -15.57 -1.46
C ALA A 130 0.65 -16.89 -2.15
N ARG A 131 1.55 -16.86 -3.14
CA ARG A 131 2.08 -18.07 -3.78
C ARG A 131 2.82 -18.98 -2.82
N ALA A 132 3.63 -18.44 -1.92
CA ALA A 132 4.31 -19.23 -0.88
C ALA A 132 3.31 -19.93 0.04
N PHE A 133 2.24 -19.24 0.45
CA PHE A 133 1.16 -19.82 1.25
C PHE A 133 0.35 -20.86 0.47
N ILE A 134 0.05 -20.63 -0.81
CA ILE A 134 -0.69 -21.58 -1.67
C ILE A 134 0.10 -22.88 -1.89
N ARG A 135 1.43 -22.80 -1.96
CA ARG A 135 2.28 -23.98 -2.16
C ARG A 135 2.51 -24.80 -0.89
N ASP A 136 2.19 -24.25 0.28
CA ASP A 136 2.40 -24.98 1.52
C ASP A 136 1.29 -26.01 1.77
N GLU A 137 1.66 -27.28 1.73
CA GLU A 137 0.74 -28.39 1.95
C GLU A 137 0.27 -28.52 3.40
N ASN A 138 0.95 -27.87 4.36
CA ASN A 138 0.48 -27.83 5.74
C ASN A 138 -0.74 -26.91 5.92
N ILE A 139 -1.05 -26.06 4.93
CA ILE A 139 -2.28 -25.27 4.91
C ILE A 139 -3.39 -26.07 4.24
N SER A 140 -4.60 -26.03 4.82
CA SER A 140 -5.73 -26.77 4.27
C SER A 140 -5.99 -26.37 2.81
N ILE A 141 -6.35 -27.36 1.98
CA ILE A 141 -6.62 -27.12 0.55
C ILE A 141 -7.71 -26.05 0.33
N GLY A 142 -8.67 -25.96 1.25
CA GLY A 142 -9.72 -24.94 1.23
C GLY A 142 -9.19 -23.51 1.47
N GLN A 143 -8.30 -23.32 2.44
CA GLN A 143 -7.65 -22.02 2.68
C GLN A 143 -6.77 -21.62 1.51
N ARG A 144 -5.95 -22.54 0.98
CA ARG A 144 -5.14 -22.31 -0.22
C ARG A 144 -6.00 -21.88 -1.41
N PHE A 145 -7.14 -22.53 -1.62
CA PHE A 145 -8.05 -22.20 -2.71
C PHE A 145 -8.72 -20.84 -2.52
N ASN A 146 -9.16 -20.50 -1.31
CA ASN A 146 -9.69 -19.16 -1.02
C ASN A 146 -8.64 -18.08 -1.31
N LEU A 147 -7.38 -18.32 -0.93
CA LEU A 147 -6.27 -17.39 -1.19
C LEU A 147 -5.96 -17.27 -2.69
N ALA A 148 -5.92 -18.39 -3.42
CA ALA A 148 -5.74 -18.40 -4.87
C ALA A 148 -6.87 -17.63 -5.59
N CYS A 149 -8.11 -17.82 -5.13
CA CYS A 149 -9.27 -17.07 -5.63
C CYS A 149 -9.12 -15.56 -5.40
N ALA A 150 -8.75 -15.16 -4.18
CA ALA A 150 -8.61 -13.75 -3.80
C ALA A 150 -7.51 -13.02 -4.59
N TYR A 151 -6.43 -13.73 -4.95
CA TYR A 151 -5.33 -13.20 -5.76
C TYR A 151 -5.50 -13.43 -7.27
N TYR A 152 -6.63 -14.00 -7.72
CA TYR A 152 -6.93 -14.28 -9.12
C TYR A 152 -5.85 -15.12 -9.83
N LEU A 153 -5.29 -16.10 -9.12
CA LEU A 153 -4.25 -16.99 -9.60
C LEU A 153 -4.86 -18.18 -10.36
N GLU A 154 -5.23 -17.97 -11.62
CA GLU A 154 -6.01 -18.93 -12.43
C GLU A 154 -5.51 -20.38 -12.39
N VAL A 155 -4.21 -20.58 -12.62
CA VAL A 155 -3.61 -21.92 -12.65
C VAL A 155 -3.74 -22.60 -11.29
N ASP A 156 -3.44 -21.87 -10.21
CA ASP A 156 -3.54 -22.38 -8.84
C ASP A 156 -4.99 -22.66 -8.46
N VAL A 157 -5.93 -21.79 -8.83
CA VAL A 157 -7.38 -21.98 -8.59
C VAL A 157 -7.88 -23.28 -9.22
N ARG A 158 -7.57 -23.51 -10.50
CA ARG A 158 -7.99 -24.73 -11.22
C ARG A 158 -7.39 -25.98 -10.59
N THR A 159 -6.07 -25.96 -10.38
CA THR A 159 -5.32 -27.09 -9.81
C THR A 159 -5.83 -27.48 -8.43
N LEU A 160 -6.02 -26.49 -7.54
CA LEU A 160 -6.52 -26.74 -6.18
C LEU A 160 -7.96 -27.27 -6.22
N PHE A 161 -8.83 -26.71 -7.05
CA PHE A 161 -10.21 -27.19 -7.17
C PHE A 161 -10.28 -28.63 -7.68
N GLU A 162 -9.47 -28.97 -8.67
CA GLU A 162 -9.35 -30.34 -9.23
C GLU A 162 -8.79 -31.34 -8.20
N ASN A 163 -7.95 -30.89 -7.28
CA ASN A 163 -7.39 -31.76 -6.24
C ASN A 163 -8.29 -31.87 -4.99
N MET A 164 -9.35 -31.05 -4.87
CA MET A 164 -10.30 -31.16 -3.76
C MET A 164 -11.20 -32.40 -3.87
N SER A 165 -11.54 -32.97 -2.71
CA SER A 165 -12.58 -33.99 -2.62
C SER A 165 -13.95 -33.44 -3.04
N SER A 166 -14.84 -34.34 -3.45
CA SER A 166 -16.23 -33.98 -3.82
C SER A 166 -16.96 -33.24 -2.70
N GLY A 167 -16.73 -33.64 -1.44
CA GLY A 167 -17.30 -32.98 -0.26
C GLY A 167 -16.85 -31.52 -0.13
N TYR A 168 -15.56 -31.23 -0.30
CA TYR A 168 -15.06 -29.85 -0.26
C TYR A 168 -15.60 -29.00 -1.41
N ARG A 169 -15.66 -29.56 -2.63
CA ARG A 169 -16.25 -28.86 -3.77
C ARG A 169 -17.72 -28.52 -3.50
N GLN A 170 -18.50 -29.48 -2.99
CA GLN A 170 -19.91 -29.27 -2.66
C GLN A 170 -20.08 -28.22 -1.55
N TYR A 171 -19.22 -28.24 -0.54
CA TYR A 171 -19.20 -27.21 0.50
C TYR A 171 -19.03 -25.80 -0.10
N PHE A 172 -18.03 -25.60 -0.97
CA PHE A 172 -17.83 -24.29 -1.61
C PHE A 172 -18.98 -23.89 -2.54
N LEU A 173 -19.57 -24.85 -3.26
CA LEU A 173 -20.71 -24.61 -4.14
C LEU A 173 -22.02 -24.28 -3.40
N THR A 174 -22.16 -24.70 -2.15
CA THR A 174 -23.32 -24.36 -1.29
C THR A 174 -23.12 -23.06 -0.53
N LYS A 175 -21.87 -22.69 -0.22
CA LYS A 175 -21.49 -21.45 0.49
C LYS A 175 -21.00 -20.34 -0.44
N ARG A 176 -21.65 -20.16 -1.60
CA ARG A 176 -21.18 -19.21 -2.63
C ARG A 176 -21.07 -17.76 -2.17
N TYR A 177 -21.90 -17.31 -1.22
CA TYR A 177 -22.10 -15.89 -0.95
C TYR A 177 -21.10 -15.25 0.02
N GLU A 178 -20.20 -16.01 0.64
CA GLU A 178 -19.28 -15.45 1.66
C GLU A 178 -18.05 -14.77 1.03
N ASN A 179 -17.78 -14.98 -0.26
CA ASN A 179 -16.61 -14.45 -0.94
C ASN A 179 -16.89 -14.29 -2.44
N ARG A 180 -17.02 -13.05 -2.93
CA ARG A 180 -17.33 -12.77 -4.35
C ARG A 180 -16.25 -13.27 -5.31
N SER A 181 -14.96 -13.15 -4.97
CA SER A 181 -13.88 -13.67 -5.82
C SER A 181 -14.01 -15.19 -5.96
N ARG A 182 -14.35 -15.88 -4.87
CA ARG A 182 -14.65 -17.31 -4.89
C ARG A 182 -15.91 -17.62 -5.70
N THR A 183 -17.01 -16.89 -5.52
CA THR A 183 -18.24 -17.07 -6.33
C THR A 183 -17.91 -17.02 -7.81
N PHE A 184 -17.18 -15.98 -8.21
CA PHE A 184 -16.74 -15.78 -9.59
C PHE A 184 -15.96 -16.99 -10.12
N TRP A 185 -14.95 -17.45 -9.38
CA TRP A 185 -14.15 -18.60 -9.80
C TRP A 185 -14.98 -19.88 -9.87
N LEU A 186 -15.88 -20.11 -8.92
CA LEU A 186 -16.77 -21.27 -8.94
C LEU A 186 -17.70 -21.26 -10.17
N ASP A 187 -18.27 -20.10 -10.52
CA ASP A 187 -19.10 -19.96 -11.70
C ASP A 187 -18.29 -20.26 -12.97
N ALA A 188 -17.10 -19.67 -13.10
CA ALA A 188 -16.20 -19.90 -14.24
C ALA A 188 -15.74 -21.36 -14.36
N LEU A 189 -15.46 -22.03 -13.24
CA LEU A 189 -15.09 -23.44 -13.21
C LEU A 189 -16.27 -24.34 -13.62
N GLN A 190 -17.51 -23.95 -13.30
CA GLN A 190 -18.72 -24.70 -13.65
C GLN A 190 -19.12 -24.54 -15.13
N THR A 191 -19.09 -23.31 -15.64
CA THR A 191 -19.51 -23.03 -17.02
C THR A 191 -18.48 -23.45 -18.07
N ARG A 192 -17.21 -23.67 -17.65
CA ARG A 192 -16.06 -23.90 -18.55
C ARG A 192 -15.91 -22.81 -19.62
N THR A 193 -16.49 -21.63 -19.40
CA THR A 193 -16.41 -20.52 -20.34
C THR A 193 -15.06 -19.81 -20.22
N PRO A 194 -14.51 -19.31 -21.34
CA PRO A 194 -13.37 -18.39 -21.29
C PRO A 194 -13.65 -17.21 -20.36
N LEU A 195 -12.62 -16.76 -19.63
CA LEU A 195 -12.76 -15.66 -18.67
C LEU A 195 -12.84 -14.32 -19.40
N ASN A 196 -13.93 -13.56 -19.18
CA ASN A 196 -14.05 -12.19 -19.65
C ASN A 196 -13.70 -11.21 -18.51
N TRP A 197 -12.43 -10.78 -18.45
CA TRP A 197 -11.91 -9.92 -17.38
C TRP A 197 -12.64 -8.59 -17.23
N SER A 198 -13.12 -8.01 -18.33
CA SER A 198 -13.91 -6.77 -18.30
C SER A 198 -15.26 -6.96 -17.62
N GLN A 199 -15.96 -8.05 -17.90
CA GLN A 199 -17.21 -8.40 -17.19
C GLN A 199 -16.94 -8.69 -15.71
N ILE A 200 -15.81 -9.32 -15.40
CA ILE A 200 -15.41 -9.64 -14.02
C ILE A 200 -15.15 -8.37 -13.24
N CYS A 201 -14.42 -7.41 -13.80
CA CYS A 201 -14.21 -6.13 -13.13
C CYS A 201 -15.54 -5.40 -12.90
N ASN A 202 -16.46 -5.43 -13.87
CA ASN A 202 -17.83 -4.91 -13.74
C ASN A 202 -18.61 -5.57 -12.61
N ALA A 203 -18.67 -6.90 -12.56
CA ALA A 203 -19.44 -7.63 -11.55
C ALA A 203 -18.81 -7.56 -10.15
N VAL A 204 -17.49 -7.64 -10.05
CA VAL A 204 -16.80 -7.73 -8.75
C VAL A 204 -16.56 -6.35 -8.14
N HIS A 205 -16.21 -5.35 -8.94
CA HIS A 205 -15.81 -4.03 -8.42
C HIS A 205 -16.90 -2.97 -8.58
N PHE A 206 -17.71 -3.02 -9.65
CA PHE A 206 -18.62 -1.93 -10.00
C PHE A 206 -20.09 -2.19 -9.61
N ASP A 207 -20.53 -3.44 -9.50
CA ASP A 207 -21.93 -3.76 -9.20
C ASP A 207 -22.22 -3.73 -7.68
N ARG A 208 -22.72 -2.56 -7.26
CA ARG A 208 -23.32 -2.21 -5.96
C ARG A 208 -22.58 -2.75 -4.72
N PHE A 209 -21.59 -1.97 -4.28
CA PHE A 209 -21.27 -1.91 -2.87
C PHE A 209 -22.11 -0.83 -2.21
N SER A 210 -22.97 -1.22 -1.28
CA SER A 210 -23.13 -0.37 -0.12
C SER A 210 -21.76 -0.36 0.55
N VAL A 211 -21.13 0.81 0.60
CA VAL A 211 -19.86 1.09 1.33
C VAL A 211 -19.96 0.69 2.83
N HIS A 212 -21.11 0.17 3.26
CA HIS A 212 -21.49 -0.10 4.63
C HIS A 212 -21.37 -1.57 5.04
N ASP A 213 -21.14 -2.52 4.11
CA ASP A 213 -20.88 -3.90 4.51
C ASP A 213 -19.41 -4.12 4.90
N ARG A 214 -19.03 -3.51 6.03
CA ARG A 214 -17.71 -3.65 6.66
C ARG A 214 -17.35 -5.11 7.01
N ARG A 215 -18.30 -6.06 6.92
CA ARG A 215 -18.08 -7.48 7.22
C ARG A 215 -17.55 -8.26 6.02
N ASN A 216 -17.61 -7.70 4.81
CA ASN A 216 -17.00 -8.32 3.64
C ASN A 216 -15.52 -7.94 3.53
N PHE A 217 -14.66 -8.65 4.28
CA PHE A 217 -13.20 -8.52 4.29
C PHE A 217 -12.55 -8.57 2.88
N PHE A 218 -13.26 -9.08 1.88
CA PHE A 218 -12.80 -9.19 0.50
C PHE A 218 -12.78 -7.86 -0.27
N HIS A 219 -13.51 -6.84 0.16
CA HIS A 219 -13.37 -5.49 -0.42
C HIS A 219 -11.94 -4.95 -0.25
N ARG A 220 -11.16 -5.53 0.67
CA ARG A 220 -9.80 -5.10 0.97
C ARG A 220 -8.73 -5.74 0.10
N ASN A 221 -9.06 -6.77 -0.69
CA ASN A 221 -8.07 -7.51 -1.48
C ASN A 221 -7.98 -7.01 -2.92
N PHE A 222 -7.65 -5.74 -3.07
CA PHE A 222 -7.43 -5.05 -4.34
C PHE A 222 -6.21 -5.54 -5.13
N LEU A 223 -5.47 -6.53 -4.63
CA LEU A 223 -4.44 -7.21 -5.41
C LEU A 223 -5.01 -7.98 -6.59
N GLY A 224 -6.28 -8.39 -6.48
CA GLY A 224 -7.05 -8.83 -7.63
C GLY A 224 -7.04 -7.78 -8.73
N LEU A 225 -7.31 -6.51 -8.40
CA LEU A 225 -7.21 -5.41 -9.37
C LEU A 225 -5.80 -5.29 -9.94
N LEU A 226 -4.73 -5.45 -9.17
CA LEU A 226 -3.36 -5.39 -9.73
C LEU A 226 -3.09 -6.47 -10.80
N GLN A 227 -3.61 -7.69 -10.61
CA GLN A 227 -3.50 -8.79 -11.58
C GLN A 227 -4.45 -8.60 -12.77
N LEU A 228 -5.63 -8.02 -12.52
CA LEU A 228 -6.64 -7.75 -13.54
C LEU A 228 -6.31 -6.53 -14.38
N PHE A 229 -5.64 -5.53 -13.82
CA PHE A 229 -5.40 -4.23 -14.44
C PHE A 229 -4.73 -4.32 -15.82
N PRO A 230 -3.64 -5.08 -16.02
CA PRO A 230 -3.08 -5.26 -17.37
C PRO A 230 -3.98 -6.08 -18.30
N LYS A 231 -4.94 -6.86 -17.77
CA LYS A 231 -5.93 -7.60 -18.55
C LYS A 231 -7.18 -6.77 -18.90
N LEU A 232 -7.30 -5.56 -18.34
CA LEU A 232 -8.34 -4.62 -18.69
C LEU A 232 -7.97 -3.96 -20.01
N GLU A 233 -8.72 -4.24 -21.08
CA GLU A 233 -8.47 -3.69 -22.41
C GLU A 233 -8.93 -2.23 -22.53
N ASN A 234 -9.96 -1.84 -21.77
CA ASN A 234 -10.60 -0.52 -21.88
C ASN A 234 -10.04 0.48 -20.86
N LEU A 235 -9.57 1.63 -21.35
CA LEU A 235 -9.11 2.77 -20.56
C LEU A 235 -10.17 3.24 -19.55
N GLU A 236 -11.44 3.26 -19.92
CA GLU A 236 -12.54 3.67 -19.04
C GLU A 236 -12.68 2.71 -17.85
N THR A 237 -12.56 1.41 -18.07
CA THR A 237 -12.59 0.42 -16.99
C THR A 237 -11.40 0.59 -16.06
N ARG A 238 -10.19 0.80 -16.61
CA ARG A 238 -8.99 1.10 -15.81
C ARG A 238 -9.16 2.37 -14.99
N PHE A 239 -9.68 3.44 -15.60
CA PHE A 239 -9.94 4.70 -14.92
C PHE A 239 -10.90 4.51 -13.75
N ARG A 240 -12.04 3.86 -13.98
CA ARG A 240 -13.00 3.57 -12.90
C ARG A 240 -12.39 2.71 -11.79
N SER A 241 -11.50 1.76 -12.12
CA SER A 241 -10.78 0.98 -11.10
C SER A 241 -9.89 1.86 -10.24
N ILE A 242 -9.25 2.89 -10.81
CA ILE A 242 -8.49 3.89 -10.04
C ILE A 242 -9.43 4.75 -9.19
N ILE A 243 -10.61 5.14 -9.68
CA ILE A 243 -11.57 5.91 -8.87
C ILE A 243 -11.99 5.12 -7.63
N ILE A 244 -12.41 3.86 -7.79
CA ILE A 244 -12.72 2.98 -6.65
C ILE A 244 -11.50 2.85 -5.74
N PHE A 245 -10.29 2.78 -6.31
CA PHE A 245 -9.08 2.73 -5.51
C PHE A 245 -8.96 3.95 -4.59
N LEU A 246 -9.15 5.15 -5.14
CA LEU A 246 -8.99 6.41 -4.41
C LEU A 246 -10.09 6.65 -3.38
N GLU A 247 -11.27 6.06 -3.57
CA GLU A 247 -12.38 6.11 -2.63
C GLU A 247 -12.24 5.11 -1.46
N SER A 248 -11.32 4.15 -1.57
CA SER A 248 -11.06 3.16 -0.52
C SER A 248 -9.95 3.63 0.42
N GLU A 249 -10.28 3.88 1.68
CA GLU A 249 -9.28 4.24 2.71
C GLU A 249 -8.31 3.11 3.06
N GLU A 250 -8.68 1.86 2.73
CA GLU A 250 -7.98 0.65 3.17
C GLU A 250 -6.89 0.19 2.20
N LEU A 251 -6.76 0.91 1.10
CA LEU A 251 -5.94 0.51 -0.03
C LEU A 251 -4.47 0.88 0.13
N HIS A 252 -3.60 -0.03 -0.30
CA HIS A 252 -2.16 0.16 -0.16
C HIS A 252 -1.62 1.05 -1.30
N PRO A 253 -1.02 2.22 -1.01
CA PRO A 253 -0.52 3.15 -2.03
C PRO A 253 0.38 2.55 -3.12
N PHE A 254 1.21 1.57 -2.75
CA PHE A 254 2.06 0.85 -3.70
C PHE A 254 1.29 0.10 -4.80
N GLU A 255 0.06 -0.36 -4.54
CA GLU A 255 -0.78 -1.01 -5.56
C GLU A 255 -1.25 -0.01 -6.62
N LEU A 256 -1.61 1.21 -6.22
CA LEU A 256 -1.89 2.31 -7.16
C LEU A 256 -0.66 2.59 -8.02
N TYR A 257 0.51 2.72 -7.41
CA TYR A 257 1.76 2.92 -8.16
C TYR A 257 1.96 1.84 -9.22
N LEU A 258 1.80 0.56 -8.87
CA LEU A 258 1.96 -0.52 -9.84
C LEU A 258 0.91 -0.50 -10.96
N CYS A 259 -0.32 -0.07 -10.68
CA CYS A 259 -1.35 0.14 -11.71
C CYS A 259 -0.99 1.30 -12.64
N LEU A 260 -0.54 2.42 -12.07
CA LEU A 260 -0.07 3.57 -12.84
C LEU A 260 1.09 3.15 -13.75
N CYS A 261 2.09 2.43 -13.24
CA CYS A 261 3.23 1.92 -14.03
C CYS A 261 2.86 1.03 -15.23
N LYS A 262 1.66 0.45 -15.24
CA LYS A 262 1.14 -0.37 -16.35
C LYS A 262 0.31 0.44 -17.34
N THR A 263 0.21 1.74 -17.15
CA THR A 263 -0.56 2.67 -17.98
C THR A 263 0.40 3.55 -18.78
N GLU A 264 0.08 3.77 -20.05
CA GLU A 264 0.90 4.62 -20.91
C GLU A 264 0.77 6.10 -20.51
N ASP A 265 1.81 6.90 -20.69
CA ASP A 265 1.84 8.29 -20.17
C ASP A 265 0.68 9.15 -20.67
N TYR A 266 0.33 9.08 -21.97
CA TYR A 266 -0.79 9.85 -22.50
C TYR A 266 -2.15 9.40 -21.92
N GLN A 267 -2.28 8.12 -21.58
CA GLN A 267 -3.47 7.58 -20.92
C GLN A 267 -3.55 8.07 -19.48
N LEU A 268 -2.40 8.09 -18.78
CA LEU A 268 -2.31 8.64 -17.44
C LEU A 268 -2.66 10.11 -17.38
N ASP A 269 -2.12 10.92 -18.29
CA ASP A 269 -2.43 12.35 -18.31
C ASP A 269 -3.92 12.58 -18.58
N ASN A 270 -4.53 11.80 -19.48
CA ASN A 270 -5.98 11.81 -19.70
C ASN A 270 -6.74 11.46 -18.42
N MET A 271 -6.36 10.37 -17.75
CA MET A 271 -6.98 9.94 -16.49
C MET A 271 -6.85 11.00 -15.39
N PHE A 272 -5.66 11.55 -15.19
CA PHE A 272 -5.38 12.59 -14.20
C PHE A 272 -6.16 13.87 -14.44
N ASN A 273 -6.33 14.27 -15.70
CA ASN A 273 -7.15 15.43 -16.05
C ASN A 273 -8.63 15.23 -15.73
N ARG A 274 -9.11 13.98 -15.66
CA ARG A 274 -10.49 13.64 -15.32
C ARG A 274 -10.76 13.50 -13.82
N LEU A 275 -9.72 13.43 -12.99
CA LEU A 275 -9.87 13.29 -11.53
C LEU A 275 -10.42 14.58 -10.90
N SER A 276 -11.29 14.42 -9.89
CA SER A 276 -11.72 15.52 -9.01
C SER A 276 -10.56 16.06 -8.19
N MET A 277 -10.76 17.20 -7.54
CA MET A 277 -9.75 17.77 -6.65
C MET A 277 -9.42 16.84 -5.48
N GLU A 278 -10.43 16.26 -4.81
CA GLU A 278 -10.18 15.31 -3.71
C GLU A 278 -9.45 14.06 -4.20
N GLN A 279 -9.78 13.57 -5.40
CA GLN A 279 -9.13 12.39 -5.97
C GLN A 279 -7.66 12.65 -6.30
N ARG A 280 -7.32 13.81 -6.87
CA ARG A 280 -5.93 14.20 -7.12
C ARG A 280 -5.16 14.34 -5.81
N PHE A 281 -5.80 14.89 -4.78
CA PHE A 281 -5.23 14.95 -3.44
C PHE A 281 -4.94 13.55 -2.89
N SER A 282 -5.89 12.62 -3.00
CA SER A 282 -5.72 11.21 -2.63
C SER A 282 -4.59 10.51 -3.39
N VAL A 283 -4.41 10.80 -4.69
CA VAL A 283 -3.26 10.32 -5.46
C VAL A 283 -1.97 10.86 -4.85
N CYS A 284 -1.80 12.17 -4.72
CA CYS A 284 -0.59 12.77 -4.13
C CYS A 284 -0.29 12.21 -2.74
N LYS A 285 -1.32 12.13 -1.89
CA LYS A 285 -1.23 11.57 -0.54
C LYS A 285 -0.69 10.15 -0.54
N SER A 286 -1.11 9.32 -1.49
CA SER A 286 -0.62 7.94 -1.65
C SER A 286 0.90 7.89 -1.87
N PHE A 287 1.45 8.84 -2.63
CA PHE A 287 2.89 8.93 -2.87
C PHE A 287 3.70 9.50 -1.69
N LEU A 288 3.05 9.94 -0.60
CA LEU A 288 3.72 10.31 0.66
C LEU A 288 3.89 9.12 1.63
N HIS A 289 3.61 7.89 1.20
CA HIS A 289 3.82 6.69 2.00
C HIS A 289 5.06 5.95 1.54
N LEU A 290 5.72 5.24 2.48
CA LEU A 290 6.80 4.34 2.12
C LEU A 290 6.32 3.34 1.05
N PRO A 291 7.10 3.18 -0.04
CA PRO A 291 8.44 3.70 -0.27
C PRO A 291 8.40 4.83 -1.33
N LEU A 292 7.23 5.36 -1.65
CA LEU A 292 6.92 6.11 -2.86
C LEU A 292 7.32 7.59 -2.77
N GLN A 293 7.80 8.06 -1.61
CA GLN A 293 8.08 9.49 -1.38
C GLN A 293 9.05 10.08 -2.40
N GLY A 294 10.00 9.30 -2.91
CA GLY A 294 10.94 9.74 -3.93
C GLY A 294 10.27 10.07 -5.28
N LEU A 295 9.06 9.58 -5.54
CA LEU A 295 8.29 9.83 -6.76
C LEU A 295 7.23 10.92 -6.56
N PHE A 296 7.11 11.48 -5.36
CA PHE A 296 6.04 12.40 -5.00
C PHE A 296 6.05 13.66 -5.88
N LEU A 297 7.22 14.27 -6.09
CA LEU A 297 7.33 15.51 -6.85
C LEU A 297 6.96 15.31 -8.32
N ASP A 298 7.31 14.17 -8.92
CA ASP A 298 6.95 13.83 -10.30
C ASP A 298 5.41 13.74 -10.47
N ILE A 299 4.73 13.18 -9.47
CA ILE A 299 3.26 13.10 -9.45
C ILE A 299 2.64 14.48 -9.20
N LEU A 300 3.19 15.26 -8.28
CA LEU A 300 2.71 16.61 -7.99
C LEU A 300 2.83 17.52 -9.22
N GLU A 301 3.93 17.44 -9.97
CA GLU A 301 4.15 18.24 -11.18
C GLU A 301 3.06 18.02 -12.23
N ARG A 302 2.59 16.77 -12.39
CA ARG A 302 1.49 16.45 -13.32
C ARG A 302 0.17 17.13 -12.96
N PHE A 303 -0.03 17.48 -11.69
CA PHE A 303 -1.21 18.17 -11.21
C PHE A 303 -1.04 19.69 -11.09
N SER A 304 0.19 20.17 -10.88
CA SER A 304 0.48 21.51 -10.35
C SER A 304 -0.04 22.67 -11.19
N LYS A 305 -0.06 22.52 -12.52
CA LYS A 305 -0.33 23.63 -13.46
C LYS A 305 -1.68 24.32 -13.28
N ASN A 306 -2.66 23.69 -12.64
CA ASN A 306 -4.02 24.23 -12.47
C ASN A 306 -4.60 24.01 -11.07
N MET A 307 -3.76 23.90 -10.02
CA MET A 307 -4.25 23.65 -8.67
C MET A 307 -4.57 24.93 -7.89
N PRO A 308 -5.72 25.01 -7.20
CA PRO A 308 -6.00 26.12 -6.28
C PRO A 308 -5.06 26.08 -5.08
N ALA A 309 -4.85 27.22 -4.41
CA ALA A 309 -3.99 27.26 -3.22
C ALA A 309 -4.44 26.30 -2.12
N LYS A 310 -5.76 26.12 -1.97
CA LYS A 310 -6.37 25.16 -1.05
C LYS A 310 -5.79 23.74 -1.19
N PHE A 311 -5.52 23.27 -2.40
CA PHE A 311 -4.93 21.94 -2.63
C PHE A 311 -3.54 21.82 -1.99
N TYR A 312 -2.69 22.83 -2.19
CA TYR A 312 -1.35 22.85 -1.60
C TYR A 312 -1.39 23.04 -0.09
N LEU A 313 -2.34 23.84 0.41
CA LEU A 313 -2.59 24.02 1.84
C LEU A 313 -2.93 22.69 2.52
N GLU A 314 -3.88 21.93 1.97
CA GLU A 314 -4.24 20.59 2.46
C GLU A 314 -3.06 19.62 2.42
N LEU A 315 -2.20 19.74 1.40
CA LEU A 315 -1.00 18.92 1.28
C LEU A 315 0.02 19.23 2.37
N PHE A 316 0.29 20.51 2.62
CA PHE A 316 1.18 20.93 3.71
C PHE A 316 0.62 20.54 5.08
N LEU A 317 -0.68 20.74 5.33
CA LEU A 317 -1.37 20.25 6.53
C LEU A 317 -1.11 18.76 6.73
N PHE A 318 -1.35 17.96 5.68
CA PHE A 318 -1.19 16.53 5.76
C PHE A 318 0.24 16.12 6.08
N ILE A 319 1.24 16.72 5.43
CA ILE A 319 2.67 16.43 5.68
C ILE A 319 3.06 16.85 7.11
N LEU A 320 2.61 18.03 7.56
CA LEU A 320 2.87 18.54 8.91
C LEU A 320 2.30 17.59 9.97
N PHE A 321 1.01 17.26 9.90
CA PHE A 321 0.37 16.38 10.87
C PHE A 321 0.88 14.95 10.81
N LYS A 322 1.07 14.41 9.61
CA LYS A 322 1.52 13.03 9.47
C LYS A 322 2.94 12.83 9.99
N ASN A 323 3.86 13.74 9.68
CA ASN A 323 5.28 13.47 9.88
C ASN A 323 5.82 14.08 11.17
N PHE A 324 5.36 15.28 11.50
CA PHE A 324 5.84 15.97 12.69
C PHE A 324 5.06 15.49 13.92
N VAL A 325 3.72 15.55 13.93
CA VAL A 325 2.96 15.15 15.13
C VAL A 325 3.14 13.67 15.47
N ARG A 326 3.30 12.79 14.48
CA ARG A 326 3.51 11.36 14.71
C ARG A 326 4.97 10.94 14.77
N ASN A 327 5.92 11.89 14.73
CA ASN A 327 7.36 11.62 14.72
C ASN A 327 7.80 10.56 13.68
N LEU A 328 7.23 10.62 12.48
CA LEU A 328 7.61 9.68 11.41
C LEU A 328 8.88 10.18 10.72
N PHE A 329 10.00 9.52 11.03
CA PHE A 329 11.32 9.80 10.44
C PHE A 329 11.66 8.86 9.28
N ASP A 330 10.64 8.42 8.53
CA ASP A 330 10.81 7.46 7.43
C ASP A 330 11.27 8.08 6.10
N TYR A 331 11.25 9.41 6.00
CA TYR A 331 11.70 10.17 4.84
C TYR A 331 12.15 11.60 5.22
N ASP A 332 12.89 12.28 4.34
CA ASP A 332 13.27 13.70 4.52
C ASP A 332 12.11 14.63 4.11
N TYR A 333 11.12 14.77 5.00
CA TYR A 333 9.97 15.60 4.74
C TYR A 333 10.27 17.10 4.77
N VAL A 334 11.36 17.52 5.42
CA VAL A 334 11.79 18.93 5.42
C VAL A 334 12.22 19.31 4.01
N ASP A 335 13.12 18.53 3.40
CA ASP A 335 13.55 18.78 2.03
C ASP A 335 12.40 18.61 1.04
N LEU A 336 11.51 17.64 1.26
CA LEU A 336 10.30 17.50 0.45
C LEU A 336 9.43 18.76 0.50
N MET A 337 9.16 19.31 1.68
CA MET A 337 8.35 20.52 1.85
C MET A 337 9.01 21.74 1.20
N LYS A 338 10.33 21.88 1.30
CA LYS A 338 11.09 22.93 0.60
C LYS A 338 10.93 22.82 -0.91
N ASN A 339 11.03 21.61 -1.46
CA ASN A 339 10.87 21.37 -2.89
C ASN A 339 9.42 21.65 -3.35
N ILE A 340 8.42 21.25 -2.58
CA ILE A 340 7.01 21.60 -2.85
C ILE A 340 6.88 23.12 -2.87
N TRP A 341 7.30 23.81 -1.81
CA TRP A 341 7.22 25.27 -1.71
C TRP A 341 7.93 25.98 -2.87
N ALA A 342 9.10 25.50 -3.29
CA ALA A 342 9.78 26.05 -4.45
C ALA A 342 8.97 25.90 -5.75
N SER A 343 8.29 24.76 -5.92
CA SER A 343 7.57 24.40 -7.16
C SER A 343 6.17 25.02 -7.32
N ILE A 344 5.52 25.46 -6.23
CA ILE A 344 4.15 25.98 -6.32
C ILE A 344 4.09 27.38 -6.95
N PRO A 345 2.99 27.74 -7.64
CA PRO A 345 2.81 29.07 -8.22
C PRO A 345 2.78 30.20 -7.17
N ASN A 346 3.23 31.40 -7.56
CA ASN A 346 3.26 32.57 -6.65
C ASN A 346 1.89 32.97 -6.10
N TYR A 347 0.82 32.86 -6.90
CA TYR A 347 -0.54 33.17 -6.41
C TYR A 347 -0.91 32.25 -5.24
N ALA A 348 -0.53 30.97 -5.30
CA ALA A 348 -0.82 30.00 -4.25
C ALA A 348 0.03 30.28 -3.01
N LYS A 349 1.30 30.72 -3.17
CA LYS A 349 2.13 31.17 -2.05
C LYS A 349 1.46 32.32 -1.31
N THR A 350 1.08 33.38 -2.01
CA THR A 350 0.45 34.56 -1.41
C THR A 350 -0.82 34.20 -0.62
N GLU A 351 -1.65 33.28 -1.13
CA GLU A 351 -2.85 32.84 -0.42
C GLU A 351 -2.51 31.97 0.80
N ILE A 352 -1.54 31.06 0.69
CA ILE A 352 -1.08 30.24 1.82
C ILE A 352 -0.47 31.12 2.91
N GLU A 353 0.28 32.16 2.55
CA GLU A 353 0.91 33.11 3.50
C GLU A 353 -0.10 33.86 4.37
N GLN A 354 -1.34 33.96 3.92
CA GLN A 354 -2.45 34.56 4.68
C GLN A 354 -3.12 33.56 5.64
N ASN A 355 -2.83 32.26 5.51
CA ASN A 355 -3.39 31.22 6.36
C ASN A 355 -2.58 31.06 7.64
N ALA A 356 -3.26 30.79 8.76
CA ALA A 356 -2.62 30.58 10.07
C ALA A 356 -1.55 29.48 10.05
N ILE A 357 -1.72 28.44 9.22
CA ILE A 357 -0.73 27.36 9.12
C ILE A 357 0.63 27.83 8.61
N TYR A 358 0.69 28.95 7.87
CA TYR A 358 1.94 29.40 7.27
C TYR A 358 3.01 29.66 8.32
N VAL A 359 2.63 30.04 9.55
CA VAL A 359 3.57 30.19 10.67
C VAL A 359 4.33 28.88 10.92
N HIS A 360 3.65 27.73 10.96
CA HIS A 360 4.27 26.43 11.16
C HIS A 360 5.02 25.96 9.92
N LEU A 361 4.45 26.17 8.73
CA LEU A 361 5.13 25.85 7.47
C LEU A 361 6.46 26.61 7.39
N ARG A 362 6.46 27.90 7.69
CA ARG A 362 7.66 28.75 7.70
C ARG A 362 8.71 28.26 8.70
N GLN A 363 8.30 27.80 9.89
CA GLN A 363 9.24 27.18 10.84
C GLN A 363 9.94 25.95 10.24
N VAL A 364 9.23 25.06 9.54
CA VAL A 364 9.86 23.93 8.82
C VAL A 364 10.79 24.44 7.73
N LEU A 365 10.33 25.39 6.91
CA LEU A 365 11.09 25.86 5.76
C LEU A 365 12.40 26.54 6.18
N ASP A 366 12.36 27.36 7.24
CA ASP A 366 13.50 28.13 7.72
C ASP A 366 14.43 27.29 8.62
N ASN A 367 13.88 26.50 9.55
CA ASN A 367 14.64 25.86 10.63
C ASN A 367 14.65 24.33 10.57
N GLY A 368 13.87 23.72 9.66
CA GLY A 368 13.70 22.27 9.59
C GLY A 368 12.98 21.66 10.80
N ARG A 369 12.33 22.48 11.63
CA ARG A 369 11.66 22.06 12.88
C ARG A 369 10.34 22.79 13.04
N VAL A 370 9.40 22.14 13.71
CA VAL A 370 8.11 22.73 14.11
C VAL A 370 7.93 22.57 15.61
N ASP A 371 7.37 23.59 16.25
CA ASP A 371 6.85 23.45 17.60
C ASP A 371 5.57 22.61 17.59
N PHE A 372 5.67 21.39 18.11
CA PHE A 372 4.57 20.42 18.10
C PHE A 372 3.36 20.88 18.92
N GLN A 373 3.58 21.59 20.03
CA GLN A 373 2.49 22.01 20.92
C GLN A 373 1.59 23.02 20.22
N SER A 374 2.18 23.99 19.53
CA SER A 374 1.41 24.95 18.75
C SER A 374 0.74 24.32 17.52
N LEU A 375 1.35 23.32 16.88
CA LEU A 375 0.72 22.60 15.76
C LEU A 375 -0.49 21.76 16.22
N ILE A 376 -0.42 21.11 17.39
CA ILE A 376 -1.55 20.35 17.97
C ILE A 376 -2.71 21.30 18.29
N ALA A 377 -2.42 22.45 18.91
CA ALA A 377 -3.42 23.45 19.23
C ALA A 377 -4.15 23.99 17.97
N LEU A 378 -3.46 24.04 16.82
CA LEU A 378 -4.10 24.42 15.56
C LEU A 378 -5.12 23.36 15.09
N ASN A 379 -4.84 22.07 15.26
CA ASN A 379 -5.72 20.98 14.85
C ASN A 379 -7.03 20.92 15.65
N GLU A 380 -7.01 21.37 16.90
CA GLU A 380 -8.19 21.38 17.77
C GLU A 380 -9.17 22.53 17.40
N ASN A 381 -8.71 23.49 16.61
CA ASN A 381 -9.47 24.69 16.21
C ASN A 381 -9.91 24.69 14.73
N VAL A 382 -9.54 23.66 13.96
CA VAL A 382 -9.91 23.45 12.55
C VAL A 382 -10.86 22.27 12.47
#